data_AF-A0AAE5HZJ8-F1
#
_entry.id   AF-A0AAE5HZJ8-F1
#
_cell.length_a   1.000
_cell.length_b   1.000
_cell.length_c   1.000
_cell.angle_alpha   90.00
_cell.angle_beta   90.00
_cell.angle_gamma   90.00
#
_symmetry.space_group_name_H-M   'P 1'
#
loop_
_entity.id
_entity.type
_entity.pdbx_description
1 polymer ?
#
loop_
_entity_poly.entity_id
_entity_poly.type
_entity_poly.pdbx_seq_one_letter_code
_entity_poly.pdbx_strand_id
1 'polypeptide(L)'
;MGDEALEKICGEIYAKHKRALDLIYEYKPDTLSEISKMLQAYIPEHETLILDQSSKGYIRFTTKNLERIMPKNNTEIPWTDSGRILLFEIKNNSHFTGVTLLIGPGENEVRTDMLNIALQHSKVFKVFRKKLTRKHHTIYSKNFYTHSNEGVMSHEEVLEKLNKHSISFLRTI
;
A
#
# COMPACT_ATOMS: atom_id res chain seq x y z
N MET A 1 26.35 -12.82 -24.92
CA MET A 1 26.55 -14.27 -24.85
C MET A 1 26.00 -14.91 -23.56
N GLY A 2 25.25 -14.20 -22.70
CA GLY A 2 24.62 -14.79 -21.51
C GLY A 2 23.19 -15.32 -21.72
N ASP A 3 22.47 -14.82 -22.74
CA ASP A 3 21.04 -15.09 -22.89
C ASP A 3 20.71 -16.35 -23.71
N GLU A 4 21.43 -16.67 -24.80
CA GLU A 4 21.07 -17.82 -25.67
C GLU A 4 21.14 -19.18 -24.95
N ALA A 5 22.14 -19.38 -24.08
CA ALA A 5 22.26 -20.61 -23.31
C ALA A 5 21.13 -20.73 -22.27
N LEU A 6 20.76 -19.61 -21.65
CA LEU A 6 19.67 -19.55 -20.69
C LEU A 6 18.32 -19.77 -21.39
N GLU A 7 18.10 -19.13 -22.53
CA GLU A 7 16.91 -19.31 -23.37
C GLU A 7 16.72 -20.76 -23.79
N LYS A 8 17.79 -21.45 -24.20
CA LYS A 8 17.74 -22.86 -24.55
C LYS A 8 17.36 -23.73 -23.36
N ILE A 9 17.98 -23.50 -22.19
CA ILE A 9 17.66 -24.22 -20.95
C ILE A 9 16.18 -23.99 -20.55
N CYS A 10 15.72 -22.74 -20.60
CA CYS A 10 14.32 -22.39 -20.34
C CYS A 10 13.37 -23.10 -21.32
N GLY A 11 13.72 -23.16 -22.60
CA GLY A 11 12.95 -23.86 -23.63
C GLY A 11 12.86 -25.36 -23.38
N GLU A 12 13.96 -26.00 -22.99
CA GLU A 12 14.00 -27.43 -22.64
C GLU A 12 13.18 -27.75 -21.40
N ILE A 13 13.26 -26.91 -20.36
CA ILE A 13 12.44 -27.03 -19.15
C ILE A 13 10.96 -26.89 -19.50
N TYR A 14 10.60 -25.88 -20.30
CA TYR A 14 9.21 -25.67 -20.71
C TYR A 14 8.68 -26.83 -21.54
N ALA A 15 9.44 -27.31 -22.53
CA ALA A 15 9.03 -28.43 -23.37
C ALA A 15 8.83 -29.72 -22.55
N LYS A 16 9.72 -30.01 -21.59
CA LYS A 16 9.68 -31.23 -20.77
C LYS A 16 8.61 -31.19 -19.69
N HIS A 17 8.32 -30.02 -19.13
CA HIS A 17 7.45 -29.85 -17.97
C HIS A 17 6.23 -28.96 -18.23
N LYS A 18 5.87 -28.73 -19.51
CA LYS A 18 4.79 -27.82 -19.93
C LYS A 18 3.53 -27.94 -19.07
N ARG A 19 2.99 -29.16 -18.94
CA ARG A 19 1.77 -29.40 -18.17
C ARG A 19 1.91 -28.99 -16.70
N ALA A 20 3.05 -29.28 -16.08
CA ALA A 20 3.30 -28.89 -14.69
C ALA A 20 3.45 -27.37 -14.55
N LEU A 21 4.14 -26.71 -15.48
CA LEU A 21 4.33 -25.26 -15.49
C LEU A 21 3.02 -24.51 -15.77
N ASP A 22 2.21 -25.00 -16.70
CA ASP A 22 0.88 -24.45 -16.99
C ASP A 22 -0.02 -24.57 -15.76
N LEU A 23 0.00 -25.72 -15.06
CA LEU A 23 -0.71 -25.88 -13.79
C LEU A 23 -0.17 -24.95 -12.69
N ILE A 24 1.16 -24.81 -12.54
CA ILE A 24 1.75 -23.87 -11.58
C ILE A 24 1.31 -22.44 -11.88
N TYR A 25 1.21 -22.06 -13.16
CA TYR A 25 0.75 -20.74 -13.57
C TYR A 25 -0.74 -20.54 -13.28
N GLU A 26 -1.57 -21.54 -13.59
CA GLU A 26 -3.02 -21.52 -13.35
C GLU A 26 -3.36 -21.43 -11.85
N TYR A 27 -2.65 -22.18 -11.02
CA TYR A 27 -2.82 -22.21 -9.57
C TYR A 27 -1.91 -21.23 -8.82
N LYS A 28 -1.21 -20.33 -9.52
CA LYS A 28 -0.31 -19.37 -8.90
C LYS A 28 -1.11 -18.48 -7.93
N PRO A 29 -0.79 -18.49 -6.62
CA PRO A 29 -1.51 -17.68 -5.65
C PRO A 29 -1.45 -16.20 -6.01
N ASP A 30 -2.58 -15.53 -5.94
CA ASP A 30 -2.67 -14.09 -6.15
C ASP A 30 -2.34 -13.36 -4.85
N THR A 31 -1.06 -13.34 -4.50
CA THR A 31 -0.54 -12.76 -3.25
C THR A 31 -1.06 -11.35 -3.01
N LEU A 32 -1.16 -10.52 -4.06
CA LEU A 32 -1.68 -9.15 -3.93
C LEU A 32 -3.16 -9.14 -3.53
N SER A 33 -3.98 -10.01 -4.14
CA SER A 33 -5.39 -10.12 -3.77
C SER A 33 -5.57 -10.62 -2.35
N GLU A 34 -4.73 -11.56 -1.91
CA GLU A 34 -4.79 -12.09 -0.55
C GLU A 34 -4.37 -11.07 0.50
N ILE A 35 -3.29 -10.33 0.26
CA ILE A 35 -2.89 -9.19 1.11
C ILE A 35 -4.03 -8.18 1.21
N SER A 36 -4.63 -7.83 0.08
CA SER A 36 -5.73 -6.86 0.03
C SER A 36 -6.95 -7.34 0.80
N LYS A 37 -7.37 -8.61 0.63
CA LYS A 37 -8.48 -9.22 1.37
C LYS A 37 -8.20 -9.25 2.87
N MET A 38 -7.01 -9.70 3.27
CA MET A 38 -6.59 -9.76 4.67
C MET A 38 -6.66 -8.38 5.34
N LEU A 39 -6.09 -7.35 4.73
CA LEU A 39 -6.08 -5.99 5.29
C LEU A 39 -7.47 -5.36 5.32
N GLN A 40 -8.27 -5.55 4.26
CA GLN A 40 -9.64 -5.04 4.20
C GLN A 40 -10.58 -5.75 5.20
N ALA A 41 -10.28 -6.99 5.60
CA ALA A 41 -10.99 -7.68 6.67
C ALA A 41 -10.53 -7.20 8.06
N TYR A 42 -9.22 -7.03 8.26
CA TYR A 42 -8.66 -6.63 9.57
C TYR A 42 -9.03 -5.19 9.96
N ILE A 43 -9.00 -4.24 9.02
CA ILE A 43 -9.20 -2.81 9.32
C ILE A 43 -10.56 -2.53 9.99
N PRO A 44 -11.70 -3.01 9.46
CA PRO A 44 -13.01 -2.82 10.10
C PRO A 44 -13.18 -3.52 11.45
N GLU A 45 -12.47 -4.63 11.69
CA GLU A 45 -12.50 -5.34 12.97
C GLU A 45 -11.73 -4.61 14.07
N HIS A 46 -10.80 -3.72 13.69
CA HIS A 46 -10.02 -2.95 14.64
C HIS A 46 -10.81 -1.74 15.17
N GLU A 47 -10.97 -1.65 16.49
CA GLU A 47 -11.84 -0.66 17.14
C GLU A 47 -11.52 0.80 16.80
N THR A 48 -10.28 1.14 16.48
CA THR A 48 -9.86 2.52 16.22
C THR A 48 -9.81 2.90 14.75
N LEU A 49 -9.94 1.96 13.82
CA LEU A 49 -9.75 2.19 12.40
C LEU A 49 -11.08 2.28 11.65
N ILE A 50 -11.07 2.96 10.52
CA ILE A 50 -12.22 3.09 9.62
C ILE A 50 -11.72 2.86 8.20
N LEU A 51 -12.23 1.82 7.54
CA LEU A 51 -11.92 1.54 6.14
C LEU A 51 -12.48 2.65 5.23
N ASP A 52 -11.77 2.90 4.14
CA ASP A 52 -12.16 3.81 3.07
C ASP A 52 -12.11 3.09 1.71
N GLN A 53 -12.51 3.78 0.64
CA GLN A 53 -12.49 3.28 -0.72
C GLN A 53 -11.14 2.65 -1.05
N SER A 54 -11.19 1.34 -1.31
CA SER A 54 -10.01 0.47 -1.47
C SER A 54 -10.14 -0.37 -2.73
N SER A 55 -9.01 -0.92 -3.16
CA SER A 55 -8.89 -1.84 -4.29
C SER A 55 -7.85 -2.92 -3.99
N LYS A 56 -7.60 -3.80 -4.96
CA LYS A 56 -6.48 -4.73 -4.90
C LYS A 56 -5.14 -4.01 -4.69
N GLY A 57 -4.91 -2.92 -5.42
CA GLY A 57 -3.62 -2.22 -5.48
C GLY A 57 -3.38 -1.21 -4.37
N TYR A 58 -4.43 -0.79 -3.67
CA TYR A 58 -4.34 0.14 -2.56
C TYR A 58 -5.45 -0.09 -1.54
N ILE A 59 -5.13 0.02 -0.26
CA ILE A 59 -6.09 -0.10 0.83
C ILE A 59 -6.05 1.21 1.61
N ARG A 60 -7.16 1.96 1.62
CA ARG A 60 -7.25 3.24 2.30
C ARG A 60 -8.04 3.12 3.59
N PHE A 61 -7.62 3.87 4.59
CA PHE A 61 -8.29 3.92 5.88
C PHE A 61 -7.92 5.20 6.63
N THR A 62 -8.65 5.46 7.70
CA THR A 62 -8.35 6.51 8.69
C THR A 62 -8.49 5.94 10.10
N THR A 63 -8.20 6.75 11.11
CA THR A 63 -8.51 6.43 12.51
C THR A 63 -9.75 7.20 12.95
N LYS A 64 -10.47 6.70 13.95
CA LYS A 64 -11.61 7.41 14.58
C LYS A 64 -11.21 8.77 15.14
N ASN A 65 -9.95 8.91 15.59
CA ASN A 65 -9.42 10.18 16.06
C ASN A 65 -9.30 11.18 14.90
N LEU A 66 -8.63 10.78 13.80
CA LEU A 66 -8.52 11.59 12.60
C LEU A 66 -9.91 11.94 12.02
N GLU A 67 -10.84 10.99 11.97
CA GLU A 67 -12.20 11.26 11.49
C GLU A 67 -12.93 12.34 12.29
N ARG A 68 -12.63 12.49 13.58
CA ARG A 68 -13.25 13.49 14.45
C ARG A 68 -12.65 14.88 14.28
N ILE A 69 -11.33 14.97 14.09
CA ILE A 69 -10.61 16.26 14.10
C ILE A 69 -10.40 16.83 12.70
N MET A 70 -10.41 15.98 11.66
CA MET A 70 -10.08 16.39 10.31
C MET A 70 -11.32 16.95 9.59
N PRO A 71 -11.19 18.09 8.87
CA PRO A 71 -12.27 18.57 8.03
C PRO A 71 -12.52 17.60 6.88
N LYS A 72 -13.76 17.60 6.36
CA LYS A 72 -14.07 16.94 5.10
C LYS A 72 -13.56 17.80 3.93
N ASN A 73 -13.22 17.12 2.84
CA ASN A 73 -12.89 17.73 1.56
C ASN A 73 -14.17 18.32 0.97
N ASN A 74 -14.26 19.66 0.97
CA ASN A 74 -15.36 20.42 0.37
C ASN A 74 -15.06 20.86 -1.07
N THR A 75 -14.16 20.18 -1.79
CA THR A 75 -13.82 20.56 -3.17
C THR A 75 -14.53 19.71 -4.21
N GLU A 76 -14.72 20.28 -5.41
CA GLU A 76 -15.24 19.58 -6.59
C GLU A 76 -14.30 18.48 -7.12
N ILE A 77 -13.11 18.31 -6.52
CA ILE A 77 -12.16 17.28 -6.93
C ILE A 77 -12.43 16.03 -6.08
N PRO A 78 -13.13 15.01 -6.63
CA PRO A 78 -13.35 13.77 -5.92
C PRO A 78 -12.03 13.02 -5.73
N TRP A 79 -11.85 12.44 -4.56
CA TRP A 79 -10.75 11.50 -4.26
C TRP A 79 -11.28 10.18 -3.74
N THR A 80 -12.14 10.26 -2.73
CA THR A 80 -12.90 9.16 -2.18
C THR A 80 -14.33 9.60 -1.90
N ASP A 81 -15.26 8.66 -1.92
CA ASP A 81 -16.67 8.92 -1.62
C ASP A 81 -16.88 9.39 -0.16
N SER A 82 -15.92 9.12 0.71
CA SER A 82 -15.93 9.54 2.12
C SER A 82 -15.65 11.02 2.34
N GLY A 83 -15.17 11.73 1.30
CA GLY A 83 -14.76 13.13 1.39
C GLY A 83 -13.62 13.36 2.39
N ARG A 84 -12.78 12.37 2.70
CA ARG A 84 -11.67 12.56 3.64
C ARG A 84 -10.48 13.22 2.95
N ILE A 85 -9.88 14.21 3.61
CA ILE A 85 -8.70 14.92 3.09
C ILE A 85 -7.38 14.31 3.55
N LEU A 86 -7.38 13.52 4.62
CA LEU A 86 -6.19 12.85 5.15
C LEU A 86 -6.47 11.36 5.33
N LEU A 87 -5.73 10.53 4.60
CA LEU A 87 -5.90 9.08 4.63
C LEU A 87 -4.56 8.36 4.72
N PHE A 88 -4.56 7.25 5.44
CA PHE A 88 -3.55 6.22 5.24
C PHE A 88 -3.89 5.45 3.96
N GLU A 89 -2.87 5.14 3.17
CA GLU A 89 -2.96 4.28 1.98
C GLU A 89 -1.84 3.24 2.06
N ILE A 90 -2.21 1.97 2.19
CA ILE A 90 -1.31 0.85 1.97
C ILE A 90 -1.24 0.61 0.47
N LYS A 91 -0.10 0.90 -0.14
CA LYS A 91 0.20 0.51 -1.52
C LYS A 91 0.55 -0.96 -1.53
N ASN A 92 -0.09 -1.71 -2.41
CA ASN A 92 0.05 -3.16 -2.54
C ASN A 92 0.30 -3.49 -4.01
N ASN A 93 1.57 -3.61 -4.38
CA ASN A 93 1.98 -3.87 -5.76
C ASN A 93 3.07 -4.94 -5.82
N SER A 94 3.39 -5.39 -7.03
CA SER A 94 4.37 -6.45 -7.28
C SER A 94 5.80 -6.16 -6.82
N HIS A 95 6.14 -4.90 -6.52
CA HIS A 95 7.48 -4.49 -6.11
C HIS A 95 7.60 -4.25 -4.62
N PHE A 96 6.57 -3.68 -3.99
CA PHE A 96 6.57 -3.46 -2.54
C PHE A 96 5.14 -3.35 -1.99
N THR A 97 5.03 -3.61 -0.70
CA THR A 97 3.85 -3.30 0.09
C THR A 97 4.24 -2.42 1.28
N GLY A 98 3.57 -1.28 1.42
CA GLY A 98 3.89 -0.29 2.45
C GLY A 98 2.81 0.76 2.63
N VAL A 99 2.82 1.44 3.77
CA VAL A 99 1.84 2.46 4.13
C VAL A 99 2.35 3.86 3.88
N THR A 100 1.47 4.74 3.44
CA THR A 100 1.71 6.17 3.31
C THR A 100 0.59 6.96 3.96
N LEU A 101 0.89 8.13 4.52
CA LEU A 101 -0.13 9.11 4.93
C LEU A 101 -0.18 10.21 3.86
N LEU A 102 -1.36 10.45 3.33
CA LEU A 102 -1.60 11.30 2.16
C LEU A 102 -2.54 12.44 2.51
N ILE A 103 -2.13 13.67 2.21
CA ILE A 103 -3.02 14.83 2.08
C ILE A 103 -3.61 14.78 0.67
N GLY A 104 -4.89 14.50 0.57
CA GLY A 104 -5.65 14.47 -0.66
C GLY A 104 -5.97 15.84 -1.25
N PRO A 105 -6.77 15.86 -2.32
CA PRO A 105 -7.38 17.08 -2.84
C PRO A 105 -8.23 17.76 -1.77
N GLY A 106 -8.31 19.09 -1.86
CA GLY A 106 -8.88 19.93 -0.83
C GLY A 106 -8.50 21.39 -1.04
N GLU A 107 -9.09 22.28 -0.26
CA GLU A 107 -8.77 23.71 -0.28
C GLU A 107 -7.28 23.93 -0.01
N ASN A 108 -6.65 24.84 -0.77
CA ASN A 108 -5.21 25.02 -0.71
C ASN A 108 -4.72 25.48 0.67
N GLU A 109 -5.49 26.31 1.37
CA GLU A 109 -5.19 26.78 2.73
C GLU A 109 -5.12 25.59 3.70
N VAL A 110 -6.20 24.81 3.77
CA VAL A 110 -6.29 23.58 4.58
C VAL A 110 -5.15 22.61 4.29
N ARG A 111 -4.83 22.38 3.02
CA ARG A 111 -3.72 21.48 2.63
C ARG A 111 -2.35 22.05 3.02
N THR A 112 -2.18 23.38 2.95
CA THR A 112 -0.93 24.05 3.30
C THR A 112 -0.70 23.99 4.81
N ASP A 113 -1.73 24.19 5.62
CA ASP A 113 -1.66 24.07 7.07
C ASP A 113 -1.26 22.66 7.50
N MET A 114 -1.86 21.63 6.90
CA MET A 114 -1.48 20.23 7.18
C MET A 114 -0.02 19.95 6.83
N LEU A 115 0.45 20.46 5.69
CA LEU A 115 1.86 20.32 5.30
C LEU A 115 2.77 21.04 6.29
N ASN A 116 2.42 22.26 6.72
CA ASN A 116 3.21 23.03 7.68
C ASN A 116 3.31 22.31 9.03
N ILE A 117 2.20 21.77 9.54
CA ILE A 117 2.19 20.92 10.75
C ILE A 117 3.14 19.73 10.54
N ALA A 118 3.03 19.01 9.41
CA ALA A 118 3.91 17.88 9.14
C ALA A 118 5.40 18.28 9.11
N LEU A 119 5.73 19.43 8.51
CA LEU A 119 7.10 19.96 8.45
C LEU A 119 7.64 20.35 9.83
N GLN A 120 6.80 20.88 10.73
CA GLN A 120 7.17 21.21 12.11
C GLN A 120 7.43 19.95 12.96
N HIS A 121 6.77 18.84 12.65
CA HIS A 121 6.89 17.57 13.37
C HIS A 121 7.74 16.52 12.62
N SER A 122 8.90 16.93 12.11
CA SER A 122 9.79 16.13 11.24
C SER A 122 10.33 14.83 11.85
N LYS A 123 10.30 14.69 13.18
CA LYS A 123 10.63 13.43 13.87
C LYS A 123 9.63 12.32 13.56
N VAL A 124 8.38 12.69 13.31
CA VAL A 124 7.27 11.76 12.98
C VAL A 124 7.06 11.74 11.48
N PHE A 125 6.89 12.92 10.87
CA PHE A 125 6.59 13.05 9.45
C PHE A 125 7.85 13.23 8.62
N LYS A 126 8.19 12.21 7.83
CA LYS A 126 9.34 12.25 6.91
C LYS A 126 8.91 12.82 5.56
N VAL A 127 8.60 14.12 5.55
CA VAL A 127 8.12 14.83 4.35
C VAL A 127 9.27 14.98 3.34
N PHE A 128 9.16 14.29 2.20
CA PHE A 128 10.19 14.35 1.15
C PHE A 128 10.08 15.62 0.29
N ARG A 129 8.85 16.08 0.01
CA ARG A 129 8.60 17.26 -0.82
C ARG A 129 8.06 18.40 0.03
N LYS A 130 8.79 19.52 0.12
CA LYS A 130 8.36 20.69 0.91
C LYS A 130 7.28 21.56 0.23
N LYS A 131 6.86 21.21 -0.98
CA LYS A 131 5.81 21.91 -1.74
C LYS A 131 4.68 20.95 -2.09
N LEU A 132 3.44 21.41 -1.94
CA LEU A 132 2.25 20.64 -2.26
C LEU A 132 2.25 20.16 -3.71
N THR A 133 1.75 18.95 -3.90
CA THR A 133 1.46 18.36 -5.21
C THR A 133 -0.02 18.59 -5.54
N ARG A 134 -0.37 18.65 -6.83
CA ARG A 134 -1.75 18.98 -7.25
C ARG A 134 -2.80 17.99 -6.71
N LYS A 135 -2.53 16.68 -6.77
CA LYS A 135 -3.49 15.62 -6.38
C LYS A 135 -3.33 15.18 -4.92
N HIS A 136 -2.38 14.30 -4.65
CA HIS A 136 -2.12 13.75 -3.31
C HIS A 136 -0.68 14.06 -2.90
N HIS A 137 -0.49 14.44 -1.65
CA HIS A 137 0.81 14.80 -1.09
C HIS A 137 1.17 13.88 0.09
N THR A 138 2.30 13.18 -0.02
CA THR A 138 2.75 12.23 1.01
C THR A 138 3.52 12.94 2.10
N ILE A 139 3.07 12.78 3.35
CA ILE A 139 3.74 13.33 4.55
C ILE A 139 4.39 12.28 5.43
N TYR A 140 4.03 11.01 5.25
CA TYR A 140 4.64 9.86 5.93
C TYR A 140 4.68 8.65 5.00
N SER A 141 5.73 7.85 5.11
CA SER A 141 5.87 6.57 4.41
C SER A 141 6.60 5.56 5.29
N LYS A 142 6.12 4.32 5.30
CA LYS A 142 6.80 3.18 5.91
C LYS A 142 6.62 1.95 5.02
N ASN A 143 7.74 1.34 4.63
CA ASN A 143 7.72 0.08 3.89
C ASN A 143 7.48 -1.08 4.86
N PHE A 144 6.62 -2.03 4.48
CA PHE A 144 6.45 -3.28 5.23
C PHE A 144 7.27 -4.40 4.59
N TYR A 145 7.31 -4.43 3.27
CA TYR A 145 7.98 -5.49 2.51
C TYR A 145 8.35 -5.01 1.11
N THR A 146 9.56 -5.35 0.66
CA THR A 146 9.98 -5.24 -0.75
C THR A 146 10.04 -6.64 -1.32
N HIS A 147 9.43 -6.85 -2.49
CA HIS A 147 9.55 -8.10 -3.23
C HIS A 147 10.97 -8.17 -3.80
N SER A 148 11.85 -8.97 -3.18
CA SER A 148 13.18 -9.25 -3.73
C SER A 148 13.08 -10.30 -4.83
N ASN A 149 13.84 -10.11 -5.91
CA ASN A 149 14.05 -11.15 -6.93
C ASN A 149 15.05 -12.22 -6.47
N GLU A 150 15.79 -11.95 -5.37
CA GLU A 150 16.77 -12.86 -4.79
C GLU A 150 16.15 -13.59 -3.59
N GLY A 151 16.10 -14.91 -3.69
CA GLY A 151 15.47 -15.79 -2.71
C GLY A 151 13.97 -15.93 -2.96
N VAL A 152 13.55 -17.11 -3.43
CA VAL A 152 12.13 -17.44 -3.61
C VAL A 152 11.50 -17.62 -2.23
N MET A 153 11.08 -16.53 -1.59
CA MET A 153 10.13 -16.64 -0.48
C MET A 153 8.83 -17.19 -1.06
N SER A 154 8.33 -18.25 -0.43
CA SER A 154 7.02 -18.79 -0.71
C SER A 154 5.94 -17.72 -0.47
N HIS A 155 4.79 -17.94 -1.08
CA HIS A 155 3.63 -17.08 -0.90
C HIS A 155 3.23 -16.95 0.59
N GLU A 156 3.29 -18.03 1.36
CA GLU A 156 2.96 -18.06 2.79
C GLU A 156 3.93 -17.21 3.62
N GLU A 157 5.24 -17.31 3.36
CA GLU A 157 6.25 -16.50 4.06
C GLU A 157 6.08 -15.00 3.82
N VAL A 158 5.71 -14.62 2.58
CA VAL A 158 5.41 -13.22 2.24
C VAL A 158 4.21 -12.72 3.04
N LEU A 159 3.13 -13.52 3.10
CA LEU A 159 1.93 -13.18 3.86
C LEU A 159 2.24 -13.07 5.36
N GLU A 160 2.97 -14.00 5.95
CA GLU A 160 3.29 -13.99 7.38
C GLU A 160 4.10 -12.75 7.76
N LYS A 161 5.15 -12.44 6.97
CA LYS A 161 6.00 -11.27 7.20
C LYS A 161 5.22 -9.97 7.06
N LEU A 162 4.37 -9.88 6.04
CA LEU A 162 3.51 -8.72 5.83
C LEU A 162 2.49 -8.55 6.94
N ASN A 163 1.84 -9.64 7.35
CA ASN A 163 0.89 -9.65 8.44
C ASN A 163 1.56 -9.11 9.72
N LYS A 164 2.72 -9.66 10.09
CA LYS A 164 3.48 -9.20 11.27
C LYS A 164 3.77 -7.69 11.24
N HIS A 165 4.30 -7.17 10.12
CA HIS A 165 4.69 -5.76 10.03
C HIS A 165 3.51 -4.79 9.90
N SER A 166 2.49 -5.15 9.10
CA SER A 166 1.31 -4.32 8.88
C SER A 166 0.44 -4.27 10.14
N ILE A 167 0.14 -5.40 10.76
CA ILE A 167 -0.67 -5.45 11.99
C ILE A 167 0.02 -4.75 13.14
N SER A 168 1.34 -4.93 13.31
CA SER A 168 2.10 -4.18 14.31
C SER A 168 1.98 -2.67 14.11
N PHE A 169 2.04 -2.20 12.87
CA PHE A 169 1.83 -0.78 12.58
C PHE A 169 0.40 -0.33 12.91
N LEU A 170 -0.61 -1.07 12.44
CA LEU A 170 -2.03 -0.75 12.63
C LEU A 170 -2.45 -0.70 14.11
N ARG A 171 -1.80 -1.47 14.98
CA ARG A 171 -2.02 -1.43 16.44
C ARG A 171 -1.41 -0.22 17.14
N THR A 172 -0.49 0.49 16.48
CA THR A 172 0.26 1.61 17.09
C THR A 172 -0.38 2.97 16.78
N ILE A 173 -1.34 3.02 15.86
CA ILE A 173 -1.97 4.26 15.36
C ILE A 173 -3.42 4.41 15.83
#